data_AF-A0A838I6B1-F1
#
_entry.id   AF-A0A838I6B1-F1
#
_cell.length_a   1.000
_cell.length_b   1.000
_cell.length_c   1.000
_cell.angle_alpha   90.00
_cell.angle_beta   90.00
_cell.angle_gamma   90.00
#
_symmetry.space_group_name_H-M   'P 1'
#
loop_
_entity.id
_entity.type
_entity.pdbx_description
1 polymer ?
#
loop_
_entity_poly.entity_id
_entity_poly.type
_entity_poly.pdbx_seq_one_letter_code
_entity_poly.pdbx_strand_id
1 'polypeptide(L)'
;MTGRARDRVRWALAAAALAAALAGSAALPGSAAGASPEATGRSPVVFKSGKSTVVVRRRPYRLTIEGRDGRDVLSTIPSTRRHAGVPYAGLSYSVGEGEPELAVPDLEAETPNPSSTPAPRRYSARRVLSARRTGRRLRLTLATGDPAGRTITLTIAPGRSGTLRLAAAVSGPAGVSAVAASFASGPDEAFHGFGGRRESTDLRGRSFQNWVLDYRFPDASTGYYAPHPSFVSSRGYGLLLEG
;
A
#
# COMPACT_ATOMS: atom_id res chain seq x y z
N MET A 1 -21.29 33.44 4.01
CA MET A 1 -20.58 32.78 2.89
C MET A 1 -20.04 31.45 3.39
N THR A 2 -20.39 30.39 2.65
CA THR A 2 -20.37 28.98 3.03
C THR A 2 -18.96 28.36 3.06
N GLY A 3 -18.77 27.42 3.99
CA GLY A 3 -17.49 26.77 4.26
C GLY A 3 -17.01 25.86 3.12
N ARG A 4 -15.72 25.94 2.82
CA ARG A 4 -15.03 25.02 1.91
C ARG A 4 -14.84 23.66 2.57
N ALA A 5 -15.25 22.64 1.83
CA ALA A 5 -15.09 21.24 2.16
C ALA A 5 -13.62 20.89 2.42
N ARG A 6 -13.38 20.16 3.51
CA ARG A 6 -12.08 19.63 3.92
C ARG A 6 -11.54 18.67 2.86
N ASP A 7 -10.35 18.98 2.37
CA ASP A 7 -9.56 18.13 1.49
C ASP A 7 -9.32 16.76 2.13
N ARG A 8 -9.74 15.70 1.43
CA ARG A 8 -9.40 14.32 1.77
C ARG A 8 -8.25 13.92 0.87
N VAL A 9 -7.05 13.82 1.41
CA VAL A 9 -5.96 13.09 0.74
C VAL A 9 -6.37 11.61 0.68
N ARG A 10 -6.54 11.07 -0.52
CA ARG A 10 -6.92 9.67 -0.76
C ARG A 10 -5.80 9.02 -1.56
N TRP A 11 -5.13 8.02 -0.97
CA TRP A 11 -4.18 7.18 -1.68
C TRP A 11 -4.84 5.84 -2.02
N ALA A 12 -4.62 5.33 -3.23
CA ALA A 12 -5.12 4.04 -3.65
C ALA A 12 -3.96 3.12 -4.08
N LEU A 13 -3.97 1.89 -3.58
CA LEU A 13 -3.12 0.79 -4.02
C LEU A 13 -4.00 -0.12 -4.86
N ALA A 14 -3.69 -0.31 -6.14
CA ALA A 14 -4.26 -1.36 -6.96
C ALA A 14 -3.34 -2.59 -6.89
N ALA A 15 -3.81 -3.69 -6.31
CA ALA A 15 -3.13 -4.98 -6.41
C ALA A 15 -3.81 -5.81 -7.50
N ALA A 16 -3.08 -6.22 -8.53
CA ALA A 16 -3.58 -7.06 -9.60
C ALA A 16 -3.01 -8.47 -9.44
N ALA A 17 -3.84 -9.49 -9.25
CA ALA A 17 -3.41 -10.85 -9.54
C ALA A 17 -3.44 -11.02 -11.07
N LEU A 18 -2.27 -11.09 -11.71
CA LEU A 18 -2.20 -11.23 -13.16
C LEU A 18 -2.37 -12.71 -13.50
N ALA A 19 -3.51 -13.08 -14.09
CA ALA A 19 -3.71 -14.41 -14.66
C ALA A 19 -3.52 -14.34 -16.18
N ALA A 20 -2.67 -15.21 -16.73
CA ALA A 20 -2.66 -15.52 -18.16
C ALA A 20 -4.07 -15.97 -18.58
N ALA A 21 -4.59 -15.34 -19.64
CA ALA A 21 -5.98 -15.45 -20.05
C ALA A 21 -6.22 -16.63 -21.00
N LEU A 22 -7.24 -17.45 -20.71
CA LEU A 22 -8.06 -18.15 -21.69
C LEU A 22 -9.53 -18.13 -21.21
N ALA A 23 -10.44 -18.07 -22.19
CA ALA A 23 -11.77 -17.45 -22.19
C ALA A 23 -12.91 -18.12 -21.38
N GLY A 24 -14.03 -17.40 -21.24
CA GLY A 24 -15.37 -17.96 -20.92
C GLY A 24 -16.30 -17.01 -20.15
N SER A 25 -17.36 -16.53 -20.82
CA SER A 25 -18.42 -15.64 -20.31
C SER A 25 -19.42 -16.30 -19.35
N ALA A 26 -19.97 -15.53 -18.39
CA ALA A 26 -21.41 -15.44 -18.08
C ALA A 26 -21.69 -14.41 -16.96
N ALA A 27 -22.78 -13.66 -17.11
CA ALA A 27 -23.29 -12.65 -16.18
C ALA A 27 -24.12 -13.25 -15.04
N LEU A 28 -24.41 -12.46 -13.99
CA LEU A 28 -25.74 -12.29 -13.34
C LEU A 28 -25.71 -11.19 -12.24
N PRO A 29 -26.87 -10.61 -11.84
CA PRO A 29 -27.01 -9.31 -11.17
C PRO A 29 -27.09 -9.38 -9.63
N GLY A 30 -27.26 -8.21 -9.03
CA GLY A 30 -26.96 -7.93 -7.63
C GLY A 30 -28.03 -8.24 -6.59
N SER A 31 -27.63 -8.09 -5.33
CA SER A 31 -28.51 -7.95 -4.18
C SER A 31 -27.84 -7.01 -3.18
N ALA A 32 -28.46 -5.87 -2.93
CA ALA A 32 -28.04 -4.87 -1.95
C ALA A 32 -28.75 -5.17 -0.63
N ALA A 33 -28.13 -6.01 0.21
CA ALA A 33 -28.59 -6.25 1.58
C ALA A 33 -27.90 -5.28 2.56
N GLY A 34 -28.69 -4.75 3.48
CA GLY A 34 -28.30 -3.78 4.51
C GLY A 34 -27.04 -4.21 5.27
N ALA A 35 -26.16 -3.24 5.50
CA ALA A 35 -24.90 -3.43 6.18
C ALA A 35 -25.13 -3.63 7.70
N SER A 36 -25.32 -4.87 8.12
CA SER A 36 -25.19 -5.22 9.54
C SER A 36 -23.77 -4.89 10.01
N PRO A 37 -23.59 -4.19 11.15
CA PRO A 37 -22.27 -4.03 11.76
C PRO A 37 -21.75 -5.41 12.16
N GLU A 38 -20.85 -5.97 11.38
CA GLU A 38 -20.21 -7.24 11.72
C GLU A 38 -19.32 -7.04 12.95
N ALA A 39 -19.65 -7.79 14.00
CA ALA A 39 -19.22 -7.59 15.37
C ALA A 39 -17.70 -7.49 15.57
N THR A 40 -17.30 -6.92 16.71
CA THR A 40 -15.95 -6.79 17.30
C THR A 40 -15.26 -8.12 17.63
N GLY A 41 -15.68 -9.24 17.02
CA GLY A 41 -15.14 -10.57 17.25
C GLY A 41 -13.64 -10.70 16.93
N ARG A 42 -13.01 -11.75 17.48
CA ARG A 42 -11.60 -12.09 17.24
C ARG A 42 -11.36 -12.76 15.88
N SER A 43 -12.40 -13.30 15.25
CA SER A 43 -12.33 -14.00 13.98
C SER A 43 -11.82 -13.11 12.85
N PRO A 44 -11.03 -13.65 11.91
CA PRO A 44 -10.63 -12.93 10.70
C PRO A 44 -11.83 -12.40 9.92
N VAL A 45 -11.67 -11.27 9.25
CA VAL A 45 -12.64 -10.77 8.27
C VAL A 45 -12.27 -11.34 6.91
N VAL A 46 -13.21 -12.00 6.25
CA VAL A 46 -13.00 -12.58 4.92
C VAL A 46 -13.79 -11.80 3.88
N PHE A 47 -13.10 -11.33 2.84
CA PHE A 47 -13.69 -10.59 1.74
C PHE A 47 -13.35 -11.24 0.41
N LYS A 48 -14.35 -11.86 -0.22
CA LYS A 48 -14.22 -12.48 -1.53
C LYS A 48 -14.51 -11.47 -2.64
N SER A 49 -13.65 -11.45 -3.66
CA SER A 49 -13.78 -10.58 -4.84
C SER A 49 -13.34 -11.32 -6.10
N GLY A 50 -14.30 -11.88 -6.83
CA GLY A 50 -14.02 -12.66 -8.03
C GLY A 50 -13.19 -13.90 -7.68
N LYS A 51 -11.98 -14.00 -8.23
CA LYS A 51 -11.05 -15.12 -8.02
C LYS A 51 -10.09 -14.92 -6.84
N SER A 52 -10.16 -13.79 -6.13
CA SER A 52 -9.28 -13.49 -5.01
C SER A 52 -10.06 -13.45 -3.70
N THR A 53 -9.41 -13.90 -2.63
CA THR A 53 -9.93 -13.77 -1.26
C THR A 53 -8.99 -12.87 -0.47
N VAL A 54 -9.55 -11.88 0.23
CA VAL A 54 -8.79 -11.06 1.17
C VAL A 54 -9.14 -11.50 2.59
N VAL A 55 -8.14 -11.95 3.33
CA VAL A 55 -8.26 -12.35 4.73
C VAL A 55 -7.59 -11.31 5.61
N VAL A 56 -8.35 -10.78 6.57
CA VAL A 56 -7.86 -9.74 7.48
C VAL A 56 -7.89 -10.27 8.90
N ARG A 57 -6.70 -10.56 9.44
CA ARG A 57 -6.55 -10.84 10.87
C ARG A 57 -6.71 -9.55 11.65
N ARG A 58 -7.53 -9.59 12.70
CA ARG A 58 -7.91 -8.37 13.44
C ARG A 58 -6.86 -7.92 14.46
N ARG A 59 -6.17 -8.85 15.14
CA ARG A 59 -5.20 -8.58 16.21
C ARG A 59 -4.07 -9.63 16.25
N PRO A 60 -2.80 -9.24 16.06
CA PRO A 60 -2.40 -7.99 15.42
C PRO A 60 -2.91 -7.94 13.98
N TYR A 61 -3.09 -6.72 13.47
CA TYR A 61 -3.55 -6.48 12.10
C TYR A 61 -2.62 -7.18 11.09
N ARG A 62 -3.22 -7.94 10.18
CA ARG A 62 -2.55 -8.51 9.01
C ARG A 62 -3.56 -8.63 7.88
N LEU A 63 -3.17 -8.22 6.67
CA LEU A 63 -3.93 -8.44 5.45
C LEU A 63 -3.19 -9.47 4.60
N THR A 64 -3.90 -10.51 4.20
CA THR A 64 -3.46 -11.52 3.25
C THR A 64 -4.40 -11.52 2.06
N ILE A 65 -3.84 -11.64 0.86
CA ILE A 65 -4.57 -11.86 -0.38
C ILE A 65 -4.22 -13.26 -0.86
N GLU A 66 -5.25 -14.07 -1.01
CA GLU A 66 -5.19 -15.40 -1.59
C GLU A 66 -5.56 -15.32 -3.08
N GLY A 67 -4.79 -16.05 -3.90
CA GLY A 67 -5.07 -16.24 -5.32
C GLY A 67 -6.23 -17.21 -5.58
N ARG A 68 -6.45 -17.55 -6.86
CA ARG A 68 -7.53 -18.46 -7.29
C ARG A 68 -7.38 -19.86 -6.70
N ASP A 69 -6.14 -20.31 -6.53
CA ASP A 69 -5.78 -21.62 -5.99
C ASP A 69 -5.79 -21.67 -4.46
N GLY A 70 -6.20 -20.58 -3.79
CA GLY A 70 -6.22 -20.46 -2.34
C GLY A 70 -4.83 -20.24 -1.72
N ARG A 71 -3.78 -20.05 -2.52
CA ARG A 71 -2.45 -19.75 -2.00
C ARG A 71 -2.31 -18.27 -1.66
N ASP A 72 -1.62 -17.96 -0.58
CA ASP A 72 -1.19 -16.60 -0.24
C ASP A 72 -0.30 -16.05 -1.37
N VAL A 73 -0.80 -15.06 -2.12
CA VAL A 73 -0.01 -14.36 -3.13
C VAL A 73 0.62 -13.09 -2.57
N LEU A 74 -0.04 -12.43 -1.62
CA LEU A 74 0.45 -11.21 -1.00
C LEU A 74 0.04 -11.16 0.47
N SER A 75 0.98 -10.87 1.36
CA SER A 75 0.69 -10.68 2.78
C SER A 75 1.42 -9.46 3.30
N THR A 76 0.75 -8.61 4.07
CA THR A 76 1.44 -7.59 4.85
C THR A 76 2.34 -8.23 5.90
N ILE A 77 3.44 -7.56 6.29
CA ILE A 77 4.27 -8.05 7.41
C ILE A 77 3.48 -8.04 8.74
N PRO A 78 3.68 -9.04 9.62
CA PRO A 78 2.81 -9.27 10.79
C PRO A 78 3.08 -8.34 11.98
N SER A 79 4.23 -7.66 12.00
CA SER A 79 4.68 -6.76 13.06
C SER A 79 5.60 -5.69 12.49
N THR A 80 5.82 -4.62 13.26
CA THR A 80 6.82 -3.62 12.90
C THR A 80 8.20 -4.26 12.86
N ARG A 81 8.93 -4.05 11.76
CA ARG A 81 10.35 -4.42 11.60
C ARG A 81 11.18 -3.16 11.40
N ARG A 82 12.46 -3.20 11.73
CA ARG A 82 13.39 -2.10 11.42
C ARG A 82 14.37 -2.54 10.36
N HIS A 83 14.64 -1.69 9.38
CA HIS A 83 15.70 -1.86 8.40
C HIS A 83 16.42 -0.52 8.26
N ALA A 84 17.74 -0.50 8.39
CA ALA A 84 18.54 0.73 8.43
C ALA A 84 18.00 1.80 9.43
N GLY A 85 17.54 1.36 10.61
CA GLY A 85 16.94 2.26 11.63
C GLY A 85 15.49 2.69 11.35
N VAL A 86 14.99 2.44 10.15
CA VAL A 86 13.66 2.84 9.68
C VAL A 86 12.61 1.77 10.01
N PRO A 87 11.49 2.12 10.69
CA PRO A 87 10.43 1.17 11.00
C PRO A 87 9.46 0.97 9.82
N TYR A 88 9.27 -0.30 9.44
CA TYR A 88 8.31 -0.77 8.43
C TYR A 88 7.21 -1.59 9.10
N ALA A 89 5.97 -1.42 8.66
CA ALA A 89 4.82 -2.19 9.16
C ALA A 89 3.84 -2.47 8.02
N GLY A 90 2.90 -3.38 8.24
CA GLY A 90 1.92 -3.76 7.20
C GLY A 90 1.19 -2.56 6.58
N LEU A 91 0.75 -1.62 7.41
CA LEU A 91 0.34 -0.26 7.01
C LEU A 91 0.86 0.74 8.04
N SER A 92 1.39 1.87 7.58
CA SER A 92 1.90 2.95 8.42
C SER A 92 1.75 4.31 7.75
N TYR A 93 1.97 5.36 8.53
CA TYR A 93 2.09 6.73 8.04
C TYR A 93 3.12 7.51 8.87
N SER A 94 3.63 8.58 8.27
CA SER A 94 4.60 9.49 8.88
C SER A 94 3.93 10.82 9.24
N VAL A 95 4.35 11.41 10.36
CA VAL A 95 3.94 12.75 10.80
C VAL A 95 5.18 13.62 11.01
N GLY A 96 5.17 14.82 10.44
CA GLY A 96 6.31 15.73 10.39
C GLY A 96 6.94 15.82 9.00
N GLU A 97 7.86 16.75 8.84
CA GLU A 97 8.56 17.00 7.57
C GLU A 97 9.75 16.05 7.38
N GLY A 98 10.30 16.05 6.17
CA GLY A 98 11.57 15.38 5.89
C GLY A 98 11.49 13.86 5.86
N GLU A 99 10.45 13.28 5.26
CA GLU A 99 10.44 11.84 4.92
C GLU A 99 11.56 11.54 3.92
N PRO A 100 12.67 10.89 4.33
CA PRO A 100 13.85 10.78 3.47
C PRO A 100 13.56 10.00 2.19
N GLU A 101 12.69 8.98 2.26
CA GLU A 101 12.28 8.19 1.11
C GLU A 101 11.48 8.98 0.07
N LEU A 102 10.86 10.10 0.46
CA LEU A 102 10.12 11.01 -0.41
C LEU A 102 10.86 12.32 -0.68
N ALA A 103 12.11 12.46 -0.21
CA ALA A 103 12.91 13.61 -0.54
C ALA A 103 13.10 13.68 -2.05
N VAL A 104 12.93 14.89 -2.61
CA VAL A 104 13.31 15.15 -4.00
C VAL A 104 14.81 14.86 -4.11
N PRO A 105 15.26 14.09 -5.11
CA PRO A 105 16.68 13.82 -5.30
C PRO A 105 17.43 15.13 -5.42
N ASP A 106 18.51 15.27 -4.66
CA ASP A 106 19.41 16.42 -4.79
C ASP A 106 20.30 16.18 -6.01
N LEU A 107 20.14 17.04 -7.03
CA LEU A 107 20.77 16.91 -8.33
C LEU A 107 22.08 17.71 -8.43
N GLU A 108 22.37 18.56 -7.44
CA GLU A 108 23.47 19.52 -7.46
C GLU A 108 24.45 19.36 -6.28
N ALA A 109 24.15 18.50 -5.29
CA ALA A 109 24.96 18.41 -4.08
C ALA A 109 26.40 17.89 -4.30
N GLU A 110 27.33 18.83 -4.49
CA GLU A 110 28.45 18.97 -3.56
C GLU A 110 27.99 19.90 -2.43
N THR A 111 27.56 19.42 -1.26
CA THR A 111 27.44 20.33 -0.10
C THR A 111 27.67 19.66 1.26
N PRO A 112 28.50 20.30 2.12
CA PRO A 112 28.68 19.92 3.51
C PRO A 112 27.52 20.44 4.37
N ASN A 113 26.99 19.55 5.21
CA ASN A 113 25.95 19.79 6.24
C ASN A 113 24.52 20.08 5.75
N PRO A 114 23.65 19.06 5.63
CA PRO A 114 22.21 19.30 5.61
C PRO A 114 21.77 19.89 6.96
N SER A 115 20.95 20.93 6.93
CA SER A 115 20.15 21.33 8.08
C SER A 115 19.35 20.11 8.54
N SER A 116 19.54 19.71 9.81
CA SER A 116 18.95 18.48 10.32
C SER A 116 17.45 18.66 10.55
N THR A 117 16.64 18.52 9.50
CA THR A 117 15.19 18.37 9.66
C THR A 117 14.95 17.17 10.57
N PRO A 118 14.23 17.33 11.70
CA PRO A 118 13.95 16.22 12.59
C PRO A 118 13.26 15.09 11.82
N ALA A 119 13.77 13.86 11.97
CA ALA A 119 13.17 12.70 11.31
C ALA A 119 11.67 12.58 11.64
N PRO A 120 10.81 12.27 10.67
CA PRO A 120 9.39 12.18 10.91
C PRO A 120 9.05 11.02 11.84
N ARG A 121 7.98 11.20 12.61
CA ARG A 121 7.47 10.15 13.51
C ARG A 121 6.59 9.20 12.73
N ARG A 122 6.90 7.90 12.77
CA ARG A 122 6.12 6.86 12.08
C ARG A 122 5.19 6.13 13.03
N TYR A 123 3.94 5.96 12.61
CA TYR A 123 2.92 5.20 13.33
C TYR A 123 2.36 4.10 12.44
N SER A 124 2.10 2.92 13.03
CA SER A 124 1.61 1.75 12.30
C SER A 124 0.23 1.29 12.74
N ALA A 125 -0.49 0.66 11.82
CA ALA A 125 -1.71 -0.07 12.11
C ALA A 125 -1.43 -1.22 13.07
N ARG A 126 -2.21 -1.32 14.17
CA ARG A 126 -2.04 -2.35 15.22
C ARG A 126 -3.16 -3.37 15.21
N ARG A 127 -4.40 -2.91 15.08
CA ARG A 127 -5.60 -3.75 15.18
C ARG A 127 -6.78 -3.18 14.42
N VAL A 128 -7.70 -4.06 14.00
CA VAL A 128 -9.00 -3.66 13.46
C VAL A 128 -9.91 -3.20 14.61
N LEU A 129 -10.45 -1.99 14.49
CA LEU A 129 -11.48 -1.43 15.36
C LEU A 129 -12.88 -1.78 14.87
N SER A 130 -13.12 -1.66 13.57
CA SER A 130 -14.39 -2.02 12.95
C SER A 130 -14.17 -2.53 11.53
N ALA A 131 -15.06 -3.40 11.10
CA ALA A 131 -15.15 -3.89 9.73
C ALA A 131 -16.60 -3.75 9.28
N ARG A 132 -16.81 -3.07 8.15
CA ARG A 132 -18.15 -2.81 7.60
C ARG A 132 -18.14 -3.11 6.12
N ARG A 133 -19.05 -3.99 5.70
CA ARG A 133 -19.28 -4.25 4.29
C ARG A 133 -20.34 -3.28 3.78
N THR A 134 -20.08 -2.64 2.65
CA THR A 134 -21.04 -1.74 1.99
C THR A 134 -21.06 -2.09 0.51
N GLY A 135 -22.11 -2.82 0.09
CA GLY A 135 -22.17 -3.43 -1.23
C GLY A 135 -20.96 -4.33 -1.49
N ARG A 136 -20.23 -4.06 -2.57
CA ARG A 136 -19.01 -4.80 -2.96
C ARG A 136 -17.74 -4.26 -2.32
N ARG A 137 -17.81 -3.43 -1.29
CA ARG A 137 -16.64 -2.85 -0.62
C ARG A 137 -16.57 -3.31 0.83
N LEU A 138 -15.35 -3.57 1.32
CA LEU A 138 -15.07 -3.75 2.73
C LEU A 138 -14.33 -2.51 3.23
N ARG A 139 -14.89 -1.84 4.25
CA ARG A 139 -14.24 -0.72 4.94
C ARG A 139 -13.80 -1.17 6.33
N LEU A 140 -12.54 -0.96 6.64
CA LEU A 140 -11.92 -1.22 7.92
C LEU A 140 -11.49 0.08 8.57
N THR A 141 -11.70 0.21 9.88
CA THR A 141 -11.03 1.22 10.69
C THR A 141 -9.96 0.53 11.51
N LEU A 142 -8.72 0.98 11.42
CA LEU A 142 -7.55 0.41 12.08
C LEU A 142 -7.06 1.36 13.17
N ALA A 143 -6.85 0.86 14.38
CA ALA A 143 -6.17 1.59 15.44
C ALA A 143 -4.68 1.68 15.14
N THR A 144 -4.06 2.78 15.54
CA THR A 144 -2.62 3.02 15.37
C THR A 144 -1.94 3.15 16.74
N GLY A 145 -0.63 3.37 16.74
CA GLY A 145 0.12 3.74 17.95
C GLY A 145 0.24 5.24 18.19
N ASP A 146 -0.47 6.07 17.43
CA ASP A 146 -0.36 7.54 17.52
C ASP A 146 -1.04 8.08 18.78
N PRO A 147 -0.32 8.80 19.66
CA PRO A 147 -0.89 9.38 20.88
C PRO A 147 -1.98 10.42 20.58
N ALA A 148 -2.01 11.01 19.39
CA ALA A 148 -3.10 11.89 18.96
C ALA A 148 -4.40 11.13 18.62
N GLY A 149 -4.41 9.79 18.74
CA GLY A 149 -5.60 8.96 18.53
C GLY A 149 -5.99 8.76 17.07
N ARG A 150 -5.12 9.10 16.10
CA ARG A 150 -5.39 8.90 14.68
C ARG A 150 -5.58 7.42 14.33
N THR A 151 -6.42 7.18 13.33
CA THR A 151 -6.76 5.86 12.80
C THR A 151 -6.49 5.80 11.30
N ILE A 152 -6.34 4.59 10.76
CA ILE A 152 -6.28 4.35 9.32
C ILE A 152 -7.63 3.77 8.87
N THR A 153 -8.28 4.42 7.91
CA THR A 153 -9.37 3.81 7.15
C THR A 153 -8.78 3.06 5.95
N LEU A 154 -8.96 1.74 5.91
CA LEU A 154 -8.62 0.90 4.75
C LEU A 154 -9.91 0.48 4.05
N THR A 155 -10.03 0.78 2.75
CA THR A 155 -11.14 0.35 1.91
C THR A 155 -10.65 -0.66 0.90
N ILE A 156 -11.24 -1.85 0.87
CA ILE A 156 -10.96 -2.91 -0.08
C ILE A 156 -12.16 -3.04 -1.01
N ALA A 157 -11.92 -3.04 -2.32
CA ALA A 157 -12.95 -3.11 -3.34
C ALA A 157 -12.47 -3.94 -4.54
N PRO A 158 -13.38 -4.58 -5.31
CA PRO A 158 -13.04 -5.09 -6.63
C PRO A 158 -12.60 -3.94 -7.54
N GLY A 159 -11.53 -4.14 -8.29
CA GLY A 159 -11.13 -3.32 -9.42
C GLY A 159 -11.61 -3.92 -10.75
N ARG A 160 -11.13 -3.35 -11.86
CA ARG A 160 -11.37 -3.89 -13.21
C ARG A 160 -10.53 -5.14 -13.44
N SER A 161 -10.96 -6.01 -14.36
CA SER A 161 -10.17 -7.16 -14.84
C SER A 161 -9.61 -8.07 -13.73
N GLY A 162 -10.38 -8.29 -12.66
CA GLY A 162 -9.97 -9.18 -11.56
C GLY A 162 -8.98 -8.58 -10.57
N THR A 163 -8.70 -7.28 -10.64
CA THR A 163 -7.85 -6.59 -9.66
C THR A 163 -8.59 -6.31 -8.35
N LEU A 164 -7.82 -6.02 -7.30
CA LEU A 164 -8.27 -5.51 -6.01
C LEU A 164 -7.77 -4.09 -5.83
N ARG A 165 -8.65 -3.19 -5.38
CA ARG A 165 -8.30 -1.82 -5.01
C ARG A 165 -8.33 -1.67 -3.50
N LEU A 166 -7.22 -1.22 -2.94
CA LEU A 166 -6.98 -0.98 -1.51
C LEU A 166 -6.72 0.51 -1.33
N ALA A 167 -7.65 1.27 -0.77
CA ALA A 167 -7.45 2.69 -0.49
C ALA A 167 -7.21 2.92 1.01
N ALA A 168 -6.13 3.63 1.35
CA ALA A 168 -5.76 3.95 2.73
C ALA A 168 -5.87 5.46 2.97
N ALA A 169 -6.50 5.85 4.08
CA ALA A 169 -6.60 7.25 4.49
C ALA A 169 -6.44 7.38 6.02
N VAL A 170 -5.67 8.37 6.45
CA VAL A 170 -5.43 8.66 7.87
C VAL A 170 -6.47 9.67 8.38
N SER A 171 -7.06 9.44 9.54
CA SER A 171 -7.94 10.43 10.18
C SER A 171 -7.14 11.60 10.71
N GLY A 172 -7.60 12.84 10.49
CA GLY A 172 -6.86 14.03 10.91
C GLY A 172 -5.54 14.18 10.15
N PRO A 173 -5.57 14.38 8.82
CA PRO A 173 -4.38 14.31 7.96
C PRO A 173 -3.39 15.48 8.16
N ALA A 174 -3.71 16.47 8.99
CA ALA A 174 -2.80 17.57 9.30
C ALA A 174 -1.45 17.03 9.83
N GLY A 175 -0.37 17.44 9.18
CA GLY A 175 1.01 17.01 9.47
C GLY A 175 1.38 15.61 8.99
N VAL A 176 0.47 14.86 8.34
CA VAL A 176 0.79 13.57 7.74
C VAL A 176 1.54 13.81 6.43
N SER A 177 2.77 13.30 6.34
CA SER A 177 3.66 13.50 5.18
C SER A 177 3.76 12.29 4.26
N ALA A 178 3.56 11.08 4.78
CA ALA A 178 3.66 9.85 3.99
C ALA A 178 2.70 8.76 4.47
N VAL A 179 2.34 7.86 3.56
CA VAL A 179 1.66 6.59 3.87
C VAL A 179 2.49 5.47 3.25
N ALA A 180 2.71 4.39 3.99
CA ALA A 180 3.51 3.26 3.56
C ALA A 180 2.78 1.93 3.80
N ALA A 181 3.10 0.95 2.96
CA ALA A 181 2.67 -0.43 3.09
C ALA A 181 3.88 -1.35 2.96
N SER A 182 3.94 -2.41 3.74
CA SER A 182 5.05 -3.37 3.68
C SER A 182 4.52 -4.80 3.62
N PHE A 183 5.05 -5.54 2.66
CA PHE A 183 4.63 -6.91 2.35
C PHE A 183 5.76 -7.90 2.64
N ALA A 184 5.39 -9.10 3.06
CA ALA A 184 6.32 -10.20 3.21
C ALA A 184 6.73 -10.73 1.84
N SER A 185 8.02 -10.98 1.67
CA SER A 185 8.61 -11.59 0.49
C SER A 185 9.59 -12.67 0.92
N GLY A 186 9.46 -13.88 0.35
CA GLY A 186 10.41 -14.97 0.56
C GLY A 186 11.74 -14.75 -0.19
N PRO A 187 12.80 -15.54 0.12
CA PRO A 187 14.14 -15.38 -0.43
C PRO A 187 14.23 -15.49 -1.95
N ASP A 188 13.35 -16.27 -2.58
CA ASP A 188 13.42 -16.61 -4.02
C ASP A 188 12.44 -15.81 -4.89
N GLU A 189 11.89 -14.72 -4.36
CA GLU A 189 10.96 -13.87 -5.10
C GLU A 189 11.67 -12.72 -5.80
N ALA A 190 11.51 -12.66 -7.12
CA ALA A 190 12.03 -11.60 -7.96
C ALA A 190 10.97 -10.53 -8.21
N PHE A 191 11.42 -9.28 -8.39
CA PHE A 191 10.55 -8.13 -8.64
C PHE A 191 10.96 -7.42 -9.92
N HIS A 192 10.01 -7.28 -10.85
CA HIS A 192 10.24 -6.72 -12.18
C HIS A 192 9.34 -5.50 -12.42
N GLY A 193 9.83 -4.50 -13.16
CA GLY A 193 9.06 -3.32 -13.56
C GLY A 193 9.62 -2.04 -12.96
N PHE A 194 8.74 -1.24 -12.36
CA PHE A 194 9.00 0.12 -11.88
C PHE A 194 9.42 1.12 -12.97
N GLY A 195 9.09 0.85 -14.23
CA GLY A 195 9.43 1.68 -15.39
C GLY A 195 10.64 1.17 -16.18
N GLY A 196 11.25 2.04 -16.98
CA GLY A 196 12.40 1.74 -17.85
C GLY A 196 13.74 1.61 -17.11
N ARG A 197 13.76 0.87 -15.98
CA ARG A 197 14.94 0.64 -15.14
C ARG A 197 16.02 -0.17 -15.88
N ARG A 198 17.29 0.14 -15.61
CA ARG A 198 18.46 -0.43 -16.31
C ARG A 198 19.46 -1.09 -15.39
N GLU A 199 19.37 -0.84 -14.08
CA GLU A 199 20.29 -1.36 -13.07
C GLU A 199 20.18 -2.87 -12.87
N SER A 200 19.00 -3.45 -13.11
CA SER A 200 18.75 -4.88 -13.06
C SER A 200 17.37 -5.22 -13.64
N THR A 201 17.23 -6.42 -14.17
CA THR A 201 15.91 -6.99 -14.48
C THR A 201 15.18 -7.45 -13.22
N ASP A 202 15.90 -7.97 -12.22
CA ASP A 202 15.35 -8.31 -10.89
C ASP A 202 15.79 -7.27 -9.84
N LEU A 203 14.81 -6.60 -9.25
CA LEU A 203 15.00 -5.52 -8.29
C LEU A 203 14.94 -6.00 -6.84
N ARG A 204 14.97 -7.31 -6.60
CA ARG A 204 15.11 -7.87 -5.26
C ARG A 204 16.32 -7.28 -4.54
N GLY A 205 16.12 -6.90 -3.27
CA GLY A 205 17.17 -6.35 -2.40
C GLY A 205 17.61 -4.93 -2.76
N ARG A 206 16.97 -4.30 -3.75
CA ARG A 206 17.23 -2.91 -4.13
C ARG A 206 16.30 -1.97 -3.38
N SER A 207 16.81 -0.78 -3.11
CA SER A 207 16.05 0.39 -2.66
C SER A 207 16.24 1.47 -3.70
N PHE A 208 15.17 2.16 -4.07
CA PHE A 208 15.21 3.23 -5.06
C PHE A 208 14.05 4.19 -4.83
N GLN A 209 14.20 5.39 -5.35
CA GLN A 209 13.12 6.35 -5.47
C GLN A 209 12.57 6.33 -6.90
N ASN A 210 11.31 6.72 -7.07
CA ASN A 210 10.62 6.65 -8.35
C ASN A 210 10.23 8.06 -8.83
N TRP A 211 11.25 8.83 -9.24
CA TRP A 211 11.11 10.22 -9.70
C TRP A 211 11.38 10.33 -11.20
N VAL A 212 10.68 11.26 -11.86
CA VAL A 212 10.99 11.64 -13.24
C VAL A 212 12.21 12.55 -13.20
N LEU A 213 13.35 12.08 -13.73
CA LEU A 213 14.58 12.87 -13.83
C LEU A 213 15.21 12.71 -15.22
N ASP A 214 16.05 13.68 -15.60
CA ASP A 214 16.83 13.66 -16.83
C ASP A 214 18.01 12.67 -16.75
N TYR A 215 18.43 12.05 -17.85
CA TYR A 215 19.55 11.10 -17.85
C TYR A 215 20.92 11.75 -17.55
N ARG A 216 21.01 13.07 -17.66
CA ARG A 216 22.24 13.84 -17.42
C ARG A 216 22.70 13.78 -15.97
N PHE A 217 21.87 13.29 -15.05
CA PHE A 217 22.24 13.09 -13.65
C PHE A 217 22.94 11.74 -13.46
N PRO A 218 24.09 11.70 -12.74
CA PRO A 218 25.00 10.57 -12.76
C PRO A 218 24.50 9.32 -12.00
N ASP A 219 23.46 9.43 -11.17
CA ASP A 219 22.94 8.34 -10.37
C ASP A 219 21.80 7.57 -11.06
N ALA A 220 22.13 6.41 -11.62
CA ALA A 220 21.18 5.50 -12.25
C ALA A 220 20.17 4.85 -11.27
N SER A 221 20.29 5.03 -9.95
CA SER A 221 19.33 4.50 -8.98
C SER A 221 18.13 5.42 -8.72
N THR A 222 18.25 6.70 -9.08
CA THR A 222 17.27 7.75 -8.74
C THR A 222 16.57 8.35 -9.96
N GLY A 223 17.18 8.36 -11.15
CA GLY A 223 16.66 9.09 -12.30
C GLY A 223 16.19 8.27 -13.50
N TYR A 224 14.90 8.39 -13.86
CA TYR A 224 14.34 7.80 -15.08
C TYR A 224 13.32 8.73 -15.74
N TYR A 225 13.22 8.69 -17.07
CA TYR A 225 12.20 9.46 -17.81
C TYR A 225 10.79 8.86 -17.73
N ALA A 226 10.71 7.56 -17.50
CA ALA A 226 9.46 6.81 -17.46
C ALA A 226 9.37 5.91 -16.23
N PRO A 227 9.53 6.46 -14.99
CA PRO A 227 9.26 5.73 -13.78
C PRO A 227 7.78 5.38 -13.77
N HIS A 228 7.45 4.16 -13.38
CA HIS A 228 6.06 3.75 -13.22
C HIS A 228 5.90 3.13 -11.84
N PRO A 229 4.92 3.52 -11.02
CA PRO A 229 4.83 3.05 -9.64
C PRO A 229 4.15 1.67 -9.59
N SER A 230 4.60 0.73 -10.43
CA SER A 230 4.08 -0.63 -10.50
C SER A 230 5.16 -1.68 -10.71
N PHE A 231 4.91 -2.89 -10.21
CA PHE A 231 5.77 -4.04 -10.44
C PHE A 231 4.97 -5.32 -10.63
N VAL A 232 5.66 -6.35 -11.10
CA VAL A 232 5.21 -7.75 -11.15
C VAL A 232 6.19 -8.59 -10.34
N SER A 233 5.66 -9.46 -9.48
CA SER A 233 6.41 -10.46 -8.73
C SER A 233 6.47 -11.77 -9.50
N SER A 234 7.58 -12.51 -9.38
CA SER A 234 7.70 -13.89 -9.89
C SER A 234 6.69 -14.86 -9.28
N ARG A 235 5.96 -14.47 -8.23
CA ARG A 235 4.85 -15.22 -7.62
C ARG A 235 3.49 -15.02 -8.30
N GLY A 236 3.43 -14.31 -9.43
CA GLY A 236 2.21 -14.21 -10.24
C GLY A 236 1.22 -13.14 -9.75
N TYR A 237 1.68 -12.14 -9.01
CA TYR A 237 0.90 -10.95 -8.70
C TYR A 237 1.67 -9.68 -9.12
N GLY A 238 0.94 -8.59 -9.29
CA GLY A 238 1.48 -7.26 -9.49
C GLY A 238 0.82 -6.24 -8.58
N LEU A 239 1.49 -5.11 -8.41
CA LEU A 239 1.00 -3.98 -7.65
C LEU A 239 1.21 -2.72 -8.47
N LEU A 240 0.24 -1.83 -8.43
CA LEU A 240 0.26 -0.48 -8.96
C LEU A 240 -0.15 0.46 -7.82
N LEU A 241 0.67 1.46 -7.52
CA LEU A 241 0.29 2.55 -6.64
C LEU A 241 -0.39 3.64 -7.47
N GLU A 242 -1.60 4.03 -7.06
CA GLU A 242 -2.41 5.10 -7.63
C GLU A 242 -2.33 6.33 -6.71
N GLY A 243 -1.90 7.46 -7.28
CA GLY A 243 -1.96 8.80 -6.67
C GLY A 243 -3.25 9.53 -6.99
#